data_AF-A0A497MNF3-F1
#
_entry.id   AF-A0A497MNF3-F1
#
_cell.length_a   1.000
_cell.length_b   1.000
_cell.length_c   1.000
_cell.angle_alpha   90.00
_cell.angle_beta   90.00
_cell.angle_gamma   90.00
#
_symmetry.space_group_name_H-M   'P 1'
#
loop_
_entity.id
_entity.type
_entity.pdbx_description
1 polymer ?
#
loop_
_entity_poly.entity_id
_entity_poly.type
_entity_poly.pdbx_seq_one_letter_code
_entity_poly.pdbx_strand_id
1 'polypeptide(L)'
;MLTRLKKKFQSKIASVAEKLGNAGFTPNTMSLLGILLAVLSAALYINAKDSHLFTFLAAVLLLLSGLCDALDGAIARVCSKTTVFGGFFDSVLDRYADALVYSAIILGGLCELHWGAIALVGSLLVSYTRARAEAEKVNMESVGLMERPERIIIVAIATLAGIYVEDALNFGILLLAVLTNITVVQRIFYFYKKTKPNKSET
;
A
#
# COMPACT_ATOMS: atom_id res chain seq x y z
N MET A 1 -24.51 -3.66 -2.20
CA MET A 1 -24.04 -2.75 -3.26
C MET A 1 -22.51 -2.80 -3.42
N LEU A 2 -21.75 -2.70 -2.32
CA LEU A 2 -20.27 -2.78 -2.30
C LEU A 2 -19.69 -4.10 -2.85
N THR A 3 -20.31 -5.25 -2.56
CA THR A 3 -19.89 -6.56 -3.11
C THR A 3 -20.02 -6.66 -4.63
N ARG A 4 -21.02 -6.01 -5.24
CA ARG A 4 -21.19 -5.98 -6.70
C ARG A 4 -20.17 -5.06 -7.37
N LEU A 5 -19.83 -3.95 -6.73
CA LEU A 5 -18.76 -3.04 -7.16
C LEU A 5 -17.39 -3.73 -7.10
N LYS A 6 -17.06 -4.39 -5.98
CA LYS A 6 -15.83 -5.17 -5.82
C LYS A 6 -15.70 -6.25 -6.90
N LYS A 7 -16.78 -6.99 -7.20
CA LYS A 7 -16.79 -8.03 -8.23
C LYS A 7 -16.64 -7.46 -9.65
N LYS A 8 -17.27 -6.33 -9.97
CA LYS A 8 -17.08 -5.62 -11.25
C LYS A 8 -15.66 -5.10 -11.41
N PHE A 9 -15.09 -4.52 -10.36
CA PHE A 9 -13.71 -4.02 -10.37
C PHE A 9 -12.71 -5.16 -10.57
N GLN A 10 -12.85 -6.25 -9.81
CA GLN A 10 -12.02 -7.44 -9.95
C GLN A 10 -12.12 -8.05 -11.35
N SER A 11 -13.33 -8.11 -11.94
CA SER A 11 -13.52 -8.60 -13.31
C SER A 11 -12.83 -7.70 -14.35
N LYS A 12 -12.89 -6.37 -14.19
CA LYS A 12 -12.17 -5.45 -15.07
C LYS A 12 -10.66 -5.59 -14.95
N ILE A 13 -10.14 -5.61 -13.71
CA ILE A 13 -8.71 -5.83 -13.43
C ILE A 13 -8.25 -7.15 -14.02
N ALA A 14 -9.03 -8.23 -13.87
CA ALA A 14 -8.70 -9.54 -14.44
C ALA A 14 -8.63 -9.51 -15.97
N SER A 15 -9.57 -8.83 -16.64
CA SER A 15 -9.53 -8.69 -18.10
C SER A 15 -8.33 -7.88 -18.59
N VAL A 16 -7.95 -6.83 -17.87
CA VAL A 16 -6.73 -6.06 -18.19
C VAL A 16 -5.48 -6.90 -17.95
N ALA A 17 -5.42 -7.61 -16.82
CA ALA A 17 -4.33 -8.51 -16.48
C ALA A 17 -4.16 -9.62 -17.52
N GLU A 18 -5.25 -10.22 -18.01
CA GLU A 18 -5.21 -11.23 -19.06
C GLU A 18 -4.59 -10.67 -20.36
N LYS A 19 -5.03 -9.48 -20.79
CA LYS A 19 -4.47 -8.82 -21.98
C LYS A 19 -2.98 -8.51 -21.82
N LEU A 20 -2.57 -7.98 -20.66
CA LEU A 20 -1.16 -7.70 -20.38
C LEU A 20 -0.32 -8.98 -20.31
N GLY A 21 -0.83 -10.02 -19.66
CA GLY A 21 -0.18 -11.32 -19.60
C GLY A 21 0.01 -11.95 -20.99
N ASN A 22 -1.00 -11.83 -21.86
CA ASN A 22 -0.93 -12.28 -23.26
C ASN A 22 0.05 -11.43 -24.10
N ALA A 23 0.24 -10.16 -23.75
CA ALA A 23 1.23 -9.27 -24.36
C ALA A 23 2.66 -9.52 -23.84
N GLY A 24 2.89 -10.51 -22.97
CA GLY A 24 4.21 -10.91 -22.49
C GLY A 24 4.63 -10.28 -21.16
N PHE A 25 3.78 -9.45 -20.53
CA PHE A 25 4.07 -8.93 -19.19
C PHE A 25 4.06 -10.07 -18.17
N THR A 26 5.04 -10.03 -17.27
CA THR A 26 5.15 -10.94 -16.12
C THR A 26 4.78 -10.22 -14.82
N PRO A 27 4.39 -10.95 -13.76
CA PRO A 27 4.18 -10.33 -12.46
C PRO A 27 5.40 -9.51 -11.99
N ASN A 28 6.60 -10.09 -12.06
CA ASN A 28 7.81 -9.39 -11.62
C ASN A 28 8.12 -8.13 -12.44
N THR A 29 7.83 -8.11 -13.75
CA THR A 29 7.98 -6.89 -14.55
C THR A 29 7.00 -5.79 -14.13
N MET A 30 5.79 -6.17 -13.69
CA MET A 30 4.81 -5.22 -13.17
C MET A 30 5.22 -4.69 -11.79
N SER A 31 5.74 -5.53 -10.89
CA SER A 31 6.27 -5.07 -9.61
C SER A 31 7.47 -4.12 -9.79
N LEU A 32 8.37 -4.41 -10.74
CA LEU A 32 9.49 -3.53 -11.11
C LEU A 32 9.02 -2.18 -11.68
N LEU A 33 7.99 -2.18 -12.52
CA LEU A 33 7.37 -0.94 -13.00
C LEU A 33 6.71 -0.16 -11.85
N GLY A 34 6.05 -0.87 -10.93
CA GLY A 34 5.44 -0.29 -9.74
C GLY A 34 6.45 0.46 -8.87
N ILE A 35 7.59 -0.15 -8.55
CA ILE A 35 8.64 0.51 -7.77
C ILE A 35 9.28 1.67 -8.53
N LEU A 36 9.48 1.57 -9.85
CA LEU A 36 9.98 2.68 -10.66
C LEU A 36 9.04 3.89 -10.58
N LEU A 37 7.73 3.67 -10.70
CA LEU A 37 6.72 4.73 -10.55
C LEU A 37 6.70 5.33 -9.14
N ALA A 38 6.90 4.51 -8.10
CA ALA A 38 7.01 5.00 -6.73
C ALA A 38 8.27 5.86 -6.52
N VAL A 39 9.41 5.49 -7.11
CA VAL A 39 10.64 6.30 -7.08
C VAL A 39 10.42 7.66 -7.75
N LEU A 40 9.79 7.68 -8.93
CA LEU A 40 9.47 8.92 -9.63
C LEU A 40 8.47 9.78 -8.85
N SER A 41 7.45 9.15 -8.25
CA SER A 41 6.51 9.83 -7.35
C SER A 41 7.22 10.47 -6.16
N ALA A 42 8.12 9.72 -5.50
CA ALA A 42 8.92 10.19 -4.38
C ALA A 42 9.82 11.38 -4.78
N ALA A 43 10.49 11.31 -5.94
CA ALA A 43 11.31 12.42 -6.43
C ALA A 43 10.50 13.71 -6.64
N LEU A 44 9.25 13.59 -7.11
CA LEU A 44 8.35 14.74 -7.25
C LEU A 44 7.84 15.26 -5.91
N TYR A 45 7.54 14.38 -4.94
CA TYR A 45 7.11 14.80 -3.61
C TYR A 45 8.13 15.70 -2.91
N ILE A 46 9.43 15.45 -3.06
CA ILE A 46 10.48 16.29 -2.46
C ILE A 46 10.36 17.76 -2.89
N ASN A 47 9.91 18.01 -4.12
CA ASN A 47 9.80 19.35 -4.70
C ASN A 47 8.33 19.80 -4.87
N ALA A 48 7.37 19.08 -4.28
CA ALA A 48 5.95 19.30 -4.53
C ALA A 48 5.45 20.62 -3.94
N LYS A 49 6.06 21.09 -2.84
CA LYS A 49 5.68 22.33 -2.15
C LYS A 49 5.73 23.56 -3.06
N ASP A 50 6.67 23.58 -4.01
CA ASP A 50 6.90 24.71 -4.90
C ASP A 50 6.10 24.62 -6.22
N SER A 51 5.37 23.52 -6.46
CA SER A 51 4.71 23.27 -7.74
C SER A 51 3.47 22.40 -7.61
N HIS A 52 2.30 22.98 -7.90
CA HIS A 52 1.05 22.25 -8.02
C HIS A 52 1.10 21.16 -9.10
N LEU A 53 1.87 21.37 -10.17
CA LEU A 53 2.07 20.36 -11.20
C LEU A 53 2.84 19.15 -10.65
N PHE A 54 3.89 19.38 -9.85
CA PHE A 54 4.64 18.30 -9.22
C PHE A 54 3.79 17.57 -8.18
N THR A 55 3.01 18.30 -7.38
CA THR A 55 2.03 17.73 -6.45
C THR A 55 1.04 16.80 -7.18
N PHE A 56 0.45 17.27 -8.27
CA PHE A 56 -0.50 16.49 -9.08
C PHE A 56 0.17 15.24 -9.67
N LEU A 57 1.32 15.39 -10.32
CA LEU A 57 2.04 14.29 -10.94
C LEU A 57 2.53 13.27 -9.90
N ALA A 58 2.97 13.71 -8.72
CA ALA A 58 3.37 12.83 -7.63
C ALA A 58 2.21 11.91 -7.21
N ALA A 59 1.00 12.47 -7.03
CA ALA A 59 -0.20 11.70 -6.70
C ALA A 59 -0.59 10.72 -7.82
N VAL A 60 -0.56 11.16 -9.08
CA VAL A 60 -0.87 10.30 -10.23
C VAL A 60 0.11 9.14 -10.34
N LEU A 61 1.42 9.38 -10.23
CA LEU A 61 2.43 8.33 -10.27
C LEU A 61 2.31 7.36 -9.09
N LEU A 62 1.95 7.84 -7.90
CA LEU A 62 1.66 6.99 -6.74
C LEU A 62 0.47 6.06 -7.00
N LEU A 63 -0.62 6.59 -7.55
CA LEU A 63 -1.80 5.79 -7.91
C LEU A 63 -1.48 4.76 -9.01
N LEU A 64 -0.68 5.13 -10.00
CA LEU A 64 -0.22 4.20 -11.04
C LEU A 64 0.68 3.10 -10.47
N SER A 65 1.56 3.44 -9.52
CA SER A 65 2.36 2.45 -8.80
C SER A 65 1.49 1.42 -8.06
N GLY A 66 0.48 1.89 -7.31
CA GLY A 66 -0.49 1.00 -6.65
C GLY A 66 -1.35 0.18 -7.62
N LEU A 67 -1.62 0.71 -8.83
CA LEU A 67 -2.29 -0.04 -9.89
C LEU A 67 -1.39 -1.16 -10.44
N CYS A 68 -0.09 -0.93 -10.59
CA CYS A 68 0.87 -1.94 -11.03
C CYS A 68 0.92 -3.14 -10.06
N ASP A 69 0.93 -2.89 -8.75
CA ASP A 69 0.82 -3.93 -7.70
C ASP A 69 -0.50 -4.73 -7.87
N ALA A 70 -1.63 -4.04 -7.93
CA ALA A 70 -2.92 -4.73 -8.14
C ALA A 70 -2.96 -5.59 -9.42
N LEU A 71 -2.26 -5.14 -10.48
CA LEU A 71 -2.15 -5.87 -11.74
C LEU A 71 -1.16 -7.04 -11.67
N ASP A 72 -0.05 -6.94 -10.93
CA ASP A 72 0.93 -8.04 -10.85
C ASP A 72 0.33 -9.29 -10.21
N GLY A 73 -0.42 -9.13 -9.13
CA GLY A 73 -1.09 -10.22 -8.44
C GLY A 73 -2.24 -10.75 -9.28
N ALA A 74 -2.92 -9.89 -10.04
CA ALA A 74 -3.95 -10.31 -10.97
C ALA A 74 -3.37 -11.13 -12.14
N ILE A 75 -2.26 -10.70 -12.74
CA ILE A 75 -1.56 -11.44 -13.80
C ILE A 75 -1.07 -12.78 -13.26
N ALA A 76 -0.48 -12.80 -12.06
CA ALA A 76 -0.01 -14.03 -11.43
C ALA A 76 -1.15 -15.06 -11.30
N ARG A 77 -2.33 -14.63 -10.85
CA ARG A 77 -3.51 -15.50 -10.69
C ARG A 77 -4.12 -15.93 -12.02
N VAL A 78 -4.42 -14.97 -12.92
CA VAL A 78 -5.14 -15.25 -14.18
C VAL A 78 -4.28 -16.07 -15.13
N CYS A 79 -2.98 -15.76 -15.23
CA CYS A 79 -2.07 -16.49 -16.12
C CYS A 79 -1.42 -17.72 -15.46
N SER A 80 -1.85 -18.11 -14.24
CA SER A 80 -1.27 -19.22 -13.49
C SER A 80 0.26 -19.13 -13.32
N LYS A 81 0.78 -17.91 -13.12
CA LYS A 81 2.21 -17.59 -12.93
C LYS A 81 2.55 -17.28 -11.46
N THR A 82 1.73 -17.73 -10.50
CA THR A 82 2.01 -17.54 -9.06
C THR A 82 3.25 -18.32 -8.65
N THR A 83 4.24 -17.64 -8.04
CA THR A 83 5.45 -18.27 -7.50
C THR A 83 5.74 -17.75 -6.10
N VAL A 84 6.41 -18.57 -5.27
CA VAL A 84 6.82 -18.18 -3.91
C VAL A 84 7.77 -16.97 -3.97
N PHE A 85 8.74 -16.99 -4.88
CA PHE A 85 9.67 -15.87 -5.07
C PHE A 85 8.95 -14.60 -5.51
N GLY A 86 8.00 -14.68 -6.45
CA GLY A 86 7.25 -13.51 -6.91
C GLY A 86 6.48 -12.82 -5.79
N GLY A 87 5.74 -13.59 -4.97
CA GLY A 87 5.02 -13.02 -3.82
C GLY A 87 5.94 -12.43 -2.75
N PHE A 88 7.12 -13.03 -2.52
CA PHE A 88 8.14 -12.45 -1.64
C PHE A 88 8.72 -11.14 -2.22
N PHE A 89 9.07 -11.15 -3.52
CA PHE A 89 9.69 -10.03 -4.20
C PHE A 89 8.76 -8.81 -4.28
N ASP A 90 7.52 -9.02 -4.71
CA ASP A 90 6.44 -8.03 -4.69
C ASP A 90 6.28 -7.43 -3.27
N SER A 91 6.14 -8.31 -2.27
CA SER A 91 6.08 -7.88 -0.89
C SER A 91 7.25 -6.97 -0.50
N VAL A 92 8.49 -7.33 -0.81
CA VAL A 92 9.66 -6.49 -0.47
C VAL A 92 9.60 -5.14 -1.18
N LEU A 93 9.31 -5.12 -2.48
CA LEU A 93 9.22 -3.90 -3.27
C LEU A 93 8.14 -2.95 -2.75
N ASP A 94 7.01 -3.47 -2.30
CA ASP A 94 5.95 -2.69 -1.67
C ASP A 94 6.40 -1.93 -0.43
N ARG A 95 7.22 -2.55 0.43
CA ARG A 95 7.74 -1.86 1.63
C ARG A 95 8.73 -0.76 1.24
N TYR A 96 9.55 -0.99 0.20
CA TYR A 96 10.43 0.05 -0.32
C TYR A 96 9.65 1.20 -0.96
N ALA A 97 8.60 0.90 -1.74
CA ALA A 97 7.74 1.91 -2.36
C ALA A 97 7.07 2.79 -1.30
N ASP A 98 6.44 2.18 -0.29
CA ASP A 98 5.85 2.91 0.84
C ASP A 98 6.93 3.77 1.53
N ALA A 99 8.07 3.17 1.91
CA ALA A 99 9.13 3.87 2.63
C ALA A 99 9.70 5.08 1.85
N LEU A 100 9.90 4.94 0.54
CA LEU A 100 10.37 6.02 -0.32
C LEU A 100 9.37 7.18 -0.38
N VAL A 101 8.09 6.87 -0.55
CA VAL A 101 7.03 7.89 -0.65
C VAL A 101 6.85 8.64 0.67
N TYR A 102 6.72 7.93 1.80
CA TYR A 102 6.62 8.60 3.11
C TYR A 102 7.88 9.41 3.43
N SER A 103 9.08 8.89 3.14
CA SER A 103 10.33 9.62 3.36
C SER A 103 10.40 10.88 2.50
N ALA A 104 9.97 10.82 1.24
CA ALA A 104 9.93 11.97 0.35
C ALA A 104 8.94 13.05 0.82
N ILE A 105 7.77 12.65 1.32
CA ILE A 105 6.78 13.57 1.90
C ILE A 105 7.37 14.28 3.13
N ILE A 106 8.11 13.57 3.98
CA ILE A 106 8.82 14.15 5.13
C ILE A 106 9.91 15.11 4.67
N LEU A 107 10.78 14.67 3.76
CA LEU A 107 11.91 15.47 3.27
C LEU A 107 11.47 16.70 2.47
N GLY A 108 10.34 16.61 1.77
CA GLY A 108 9.71 17.74 1.08
C GLY A 108 9.00 18.72 2.02
N GLY A 109 8.99 18.47 3.33
CA GLY A 109 8.33 19.34 4.31
C GLY A 109 6.82 19.46 4.11
N LEU A 110 6.19 18.41 3.58
CA LEU A 110 4.76 18.35 3.27
C LEU A 110 3.90 17.84 4.45
N CYS A 111 4.56 17.40 5.52
CA CYS A 111 3.94 17.03 6.77
C CYS A 111 4.90 17.32 7.93
N GLU A 112 4.36 17.36 9.14
CA GLU A 112 5.19 17.45 10.34
C GLU A 112 5.99 16.16 10.53
N LEU A 113 7.29 16.31 10.85
CA LEU A 113 8.24 15.21 10.95
C LEU A 113 7.74 14.04 11.81
N HIS A 114 7.13 14.33 12.95
CA HIS A 114 6.67 13.31 13.88
C HIS A 114 5.47 12.53 13.34
N TRP A 115 4.50 13.19 12.67
CA TRP A 115 3.40 12.49 12.01
C TRP A 115 3.89 11.61 10.87
N GLY A 116 4.78 12.14 10.03
CA GLY A 116 5.39 11.37 8.95
C GLY A 116 6.15 10.14 9.46
N ALA A 117 6.97 10.29 10.49
CA ALA A 117 7.71 9.18 11.09
C ALA A 117 6.79 8.11 11.67
N ILE A 118 5.73 8.50 12.40
CA ILE A 118 4.76 7.57 12.99
C ILE A 118 3.95 6.85 11.89
N ALA A 119 3.56 7.55 10.82
CA ALA A 119 2.85 6.96 9.68
C ALA A 119 3.73 5.98 8.89
N LEU A 120 5.02 6.29 8.69
CA LEU A 120 5.99 5.41 8.06
C LEU A 120 6.17 4.12 8.88
N VAL A 121 6.45 4.24 10.18
CA VAL A 121 6.63 3.10 11.08
C VAL A 121 5.35 2.26 11.13
N GLY A 122 4.19 2.90 11.32
CA GLY A 122 2.90 2.23 11.34
C GLY A 122 2.61 1.47 10.05
N SER A 123 2.87 2.07 8.89
CA SER A 123 2.67 1.42 7.57
C SER A 123 3.55 0.18 7.40
N LEU A 124 4.81 0.23 7.80
CA LEU A 124 5.71 -0.92 7.77
C LEU A 124 5.30 -2.01 8.77
N LEU A 125 4.88 -1.62 9.98
CA LEU A 125 4.42 -2.56 11.00
C LEU A 125 3.09 -3.24 10.65
N VAL A 126 2.19 -2.57 9.94
CA VAL A 126 0.99 -3.21 9.37
C VAL A 126 1.43 -4.38 8.49
N SER A 127 2.32 -4.16 7.52
CA SER A 127 2.80 -5.22 6.62
C SER A 127 3.60 -6.31 7.36
N TYR A 128 4.45 -5.92 8.32
CA TYR A 128 5.25 -6.85 9.11
C TYR A 128 4.39 -7.78 9.99
N THR A 129 3.42 -7.21 10.73
CA THR A 129 2.55 -8.00 11.62
C THR A 129 1.76 -9.05 10.85
N ARG A 130 1.31 -8.73 9.63
CA ARG A 130 0.70 -9.73 8.74
C ARG A 130 1.69 -10.84 8.37
N ALA A 131 2.85 -10.48 7.81
CA ALA A 131 3.84 -11.46 7.38
C ALA A 131 4.32 -12.36 8.53
N ARG A 132 4.55 -11.79 9.71
CA ARG A 132 4.98 -12.53 10.90
C ARG A 132 3.90 -13.48 11.42
N ALA A 133 2.64 -13.06 11.41
CA ALA A 133 1.53 -13.92 11.81
C ALA A 133 1.27 -15.06 10.81
N GLU A 134 1.35 -14.78 9.51
CA GLU A 134 1.18 -15.79 8.46
C GLU A 134 2.32 -16.84 8.49
N ALA A 135 3.54 -16.44 8.89
CA ALA A 135 4.64 -17.37 9.15
C ALA A 135 4.32 -18.36 10.30
N GLU A 136 3.50 -17.94 11.27
CA GLU A 136 2.97 -18.79 12.35
C GLU A 136 1.63 -19.44 11.98
N LYS A 137 1.29 -19.50 10.68
CA LYS A 137 0.05 -20.08 10.13
C LYS A 137 -1.24 -19.41 10.59
N VAL A 138 -1.18 -18.17 11.10
CA VAL A 138 -2.35 -17.36 11.44
C VAL A 138 -2.68 -16.45 10.25
N ASN A 139 -3.80 -16.72 9.57
CA ASN A 139 -4.28 -15.88 8.47
C ASN A 139 -4.69 -14.49 8.98
N MET A 140 -4.15 -13.45 8.33
CA MET A 140 -4.37 -12.03 8.63
C MET A 140 -5.04 -11.26 7.50
N GLU A 141 -5.56 -11.95 6.49
CA GLU A 141 -6.30 -11.34 5.39
C GLU A 141 -7.52 -10.60 5.95
N SER A 142 -7.72 -9.35 5.55
CA SER A 142 -8.82 -8.48 6.01
C SER A 142 -8.85 -8.18 7.52
N VAL A 143 -7.78 -8.50 8.26
CA VAL A 143 -7.66 -8.14 9.67
C VAL A 143 -7.07 -6.74 9.81
N GLY A 144 -7.88 -5.84 10.35
CA GLY A 144 -7.50 -4.48 10.66
C GLY A 144 -8.02 -3.46 9.64
N LEU A 145 -7.95 -2.17 9.99
CA LEU A 145 -8.62 -1.11 9.22
C LEU A 145 -7.85 -0.71 7.97
N MET A 146 -6.53 -0.55 8.06
CA MET A 146 -5.70 0.01 6.98
C MET A 146 -4.84 -1.05 6.32
N GLU A 147 -5.28 -1.57 5.17
CA GLU A 147 -4.38 -2.28 4.26
C GLU A 147 -3.69 -1.30 3.31
N ARG A 148 -2.84 -1.81 2.41
CA ARG A 148 -2.02 -0.97 1.53
C ARG A 148 -2.85 -0.10 0.57
N PRO A 149 -3.90 -0.62 -0.10
CA PRO A 149 -4.69 0.18 -1.02
C PRO A 149 -5.33 1.41 -0.35
N GLU A 150 -5.84 1.26 0.88
CA GLU A 150 -6.44 2.36 1.63
C GLU A 150 -5.40 3.46 1.93
N ARG A 151 -4.17 3.08 2.30
CA ARG A 151 -3.09 4.05 2.54
C ARG A 151 -2.75 4.84 1.29
N ILE A 152 -2.56 4.16 0.16
CA ILE A 152 -2.24 4.80 -1.13
C ILE A 152 -3.34 5.78 -1.52
N ILE A 153 -4.62 5.39 -1.38
CA ILE A 153 -5.77 6.24 -1.68
C ILE A 153 -5.81 7.47 -0.78
N ILE A 154 -5.59 7.31 0.53
CA ILE A 154 -5.59 8.43 1.48
C ILE A 154 -4.47 9.41 1.14
N VAL A 155 -3.25 8.94 0.91
CA VAL A 155 -2.13 9.81 0.50
C VAL A 155 -2.48 10.54 -0.80
N ALA A 156 -2.94 9.83 -1.83
CA ALA A 156 -3.25 10.45 -3.12
C ALA A 156 -4.37 11.51 -3.02
N ILE A 157 -5.46 11.22 -2.29
CA ILE A 157 -6.54 12.18 -2.07
C ILE A 157 -6.04 13.40 -1.28
N ALA A 158 -5.27 13.18 -0.21
CA ALA A 158 -4.74 14.25 0.61
C ALA A 158 -3.75 15.13 -0.18
N THR A 159 -2.90 14.54 -1.03
CA THR A 159 -2.01 15.25 -1.94
C THR A 159 -2.79 16.10 -2.95
N LEU A 160 -3.83 15.54 -3.58
CA LEU A 160 -4.65 16.29 -4.54
C LEU A 160 -5.46 17.40 -3.87
N ALA A 161 -5.96 17.17 -2.65
CA ALA A 161 -6.57 18.20 -1.83
C ALA A 161 -5.56 19.29 -1.43
N GLY A 162 -4.29 18.93 -1.28
CA GLY A 162 -3.14 19.81 -1.05
C GLY A 162 -2.98 20.94 -2.07
N ILE A 163 -3.49 20.74 -3.29
CA ILE A 163 -3.51 21.77 -4.34
C ILE A 163 -4.43 22.94 -3.95
N TYR A 164 -5.50 22.67 -3.20
CA TYR A 164 -6.50 23.66 -2.79
C TYR A 164 -6.40 24.06 -1.31
N VAL A 165 -5.87 23.17 -0.47
CA VAL A 165 -5.75 23.33 0.98
C VAL A 165 -4.36 22.87 1.39
N GLU A 166 -3.47 23.82 1.71
CA GLU A 166 -2.03 23.58 1.94
C GLU A 166 -1.75 22.44 2.95
N ASP A 167 -2.46 22.42 4.07
CA ASP A 167 -2.26 21.42 5.13
C ASP A 167 -2.95 20.06 4.88
N ALA A 168 -3.65 19.87 3.76
CA ALA A 168 -4.44 18.66 3.53
C ALA A 168 -3.59 17.38 3.57
N LEU A 169 -2.37 17.42 3.01
CA LEU A 169 -1.45 16.29 3.06
C LEU A 169 -0.95 16.03 4.48
N ASN A 170 -0.64 17.06 5.27
CA ASN A 170 -0.30 16.90 6.68
C ASN A 170 -1.42 16.19 7.46
N PHE A 171 -2.68 16.61 7.27
CA PHE A 171 -3.83 15.94 7.90
C PHE A 171 -4.01 14.50 7.42
N GLY A 172 -3.77 14.23 6.13
CA GLY A 172 -3.79 12.86 5.59
C GLY A 172 -2.72 11.97 6.23
N ILE A 173 -1.51 12.49 6.43
CA ILE A 173 -0.42 11.78 7.09
C ILE A 173 -0.70 11.59 8.59
N LEU A 174 -1.23 12.60 9.28
CA LEU A 174 -1.70 12.46 10.67
C LEU A 174 -2.77 11.36 10.79
N LEU A 175 -3.75 11.35 9.90
CA LEU A 175 -4.79 10.32 9.87
C LEU A 175 -4.16 8.93 9.69
N LEU A 176 -3.21 8.79 8.78
CA LEU A 176 -2.49 7.53 8.55
C LEU A 176 -1.64 7.13 9.75
N ALA A 177 -0.96 8.08 10.41
CA ALA A 177 -0.20 7.85 11.62
C ALA A 177 -1.07 7.20 12.70
N VAL A 178 -2.30 7.69 12.89
CA VAL A 178 -3.24 7.12 13.85
C VAL A 178 -3.79 5.77 13.37
N LEU A 179 -4.35 5.70 12.16
CA LEU A 179 -5.08 4.51 11.69
C LEU A 179 -4.18 3.30 11.46
N THR A 180 -2.95 3.49 10.98
CA THR A 180 -2.00 2.39 10.78
C THR A 180 -1.55 1.79 12.12
N ASN A 181 -1.28 2.62 13.12
CA ASN A 181 -0.91 2.13 14.45
C ASN A 181 -2.09 1.47 15.19
N ILE A 182 -3.32 1.98 15.01
CA ILE A 182 -4.53 1.26 15.47
C ILE A 182 -4.63 -0.10 14.78
N THR A 183 -4.36 -0.18 13.48
CA THR A 183 -4.37 -1.44 12.71
C THR A 183 -3.33 -2.44 13.25
N VAL A 184 -2.13 -1.98 13.60
CA VAL A 184 -1.10 -2.81 14.25
C VAL A 184 -1.63 -3.40 15.56
N VAL A 185 -2.22 -2.56 16.43
CA VAL A 185 -2.79 -3.00 17.70
C VAL A 185 -3.91 -4.02 17.48
N GLN A 186 -4.80 -3.80 16.51
CA GLN A 186 -5.85 -4.75 16.13
C GLN A 186 -5.28 -6.11 15.71
N ARG A 187 -4.22 -6.12 14.90
CA ARG A 187 -3.55 -7.36 14.45
C ARG A 187 -2.90 -8.10 15.61
N ILE A 188 -2.26 -7.38 16.54
CA ILE A 188 -1.69 -7.98 17.76
C ILE A 188 -2.78 -8.65 18.60
N PHE A 189 -3.88 -7.96 18.88
CA PHE A 189 -4.99 -8.53 19.64
C PHE A 189 -5.63 -9.73 18.95
N TYR A 190 -5.82 -9.65 17.63
CA TYR A 190 -6.33 -10.75 16.84
C TYR A 190 -5.41 -11.98 16.90
N PHE A 191 -4.09 -11.78 16.73
CA PHE A 191 -3.10 -12.84 16.84
C PHE A 191 -3.15 -13.50 18.23
N TYR A 192 -3.10 -12.71 19.30
CA TYR A 192 -3.17 -13.21 20.67
C TYR A 192 -4.42 -14.05 20.92
N LYS A 193 -5.59 -13.60 20.45
CA LYS A 193 -6.85 -14.34 20.60
C LYS A 193 -6.83 -15.67 19.86
N LYS A 194 -6.16 -15.74 18.70
CA LYS A 194 -6.07 -16.96 17.87
C LYS A 194 -5.06 -17.98 18.38
N THR A 195 -4.01 -17.53 19.07
CA THR A 195 -2.95 -18.41 19.60
C THR A 195 -3.09 -18.74 21.08
N LYS A 196 -4.11 -18.20 21.76
CA LYS A 196 -4.38 -18.52 23.15
C LYS A 196 -4.73 -20.01 23.28
N PRO A 197 -4.07 -20.78 24.17
CA PRO A 197 -4.40 -22.18 24.39
C PRO A 197 -5.85 -22.31 24.88
N ASN A 198 -6.59 -23.27 24.33
CA ASN A 198 -7.93 -23.59 24.80
C ASN A 198 -7.82 -24.10 26.25
N LYS A 199 -8.65 -23.55 27.14
CA LYS A 199 -8.75 -23.96 28.57
C LYS A 199 -9.24 -25.40 28.79
N SER A 200 -9.33 -26.24 27.75
CA SER A 200 -9.88 -27.60 27.81
C SER A 200 -8.82 -28.72 27.80
N GLU A 201 -7.53 -28.39 27.93
CA GLU A 201 -6.42 -29.37 27.93
C GLU A 201 -5.59 -29.35 29.24
N THR A 202 -6.17 -28.89 30.35
CA THR A 202 -5.62 -29.05 31.71
C THR A 202 -6.64 -29.69 32.61
#